data_AF-A0A8S9ZPS4-F1
#
_entry.id   AF-A0A8S9ZPS4-F1
#
_cell.length_a   1.000
_cell.length_b   1.000
_cell.length_c   1.000
_cell.angle_alpha   90.00
_cell.angle_beta   90.00
_cell.angle_gamma   90.00
#
_symmetry.space_group_name_H-M   'P 1'
#
loop_
_entity.id
_entity.type
_entity.pdbx_description
1 polymer ?
#
loop_
_entity_poly.entity_id
_entity_poly.type
_entity_poly.pdbx_seq_one_letter_code
_entity_poly.pdbx_strand_id
1 'polypeptide(L)'
;TNSNNIKINSFNCKDLIIINCLPNEMKSKPNDISKVKFGEYFSDHMAEVDWTESDGWGKPKIIPLHNLNLHPASKVFHFAPEIFEGMKAFKGEDGFVRLFRPEKNIARMRRGAERASLPVYYFKLLKFF
;
A
#
# COMPACT_ATOMS: atom_id res chain seq x y z
N THR A 1 8.45 13.30 35.49
CA THR A 1 8.79 14.31 34.47
C THR A 1 8.76 13.66 33.10
N ASN A 2 7.91 14.21 32.23
CA ASN A 2 7.60 13.83 30.85
C ASN A 2 7.26 12.37 30.55
N SER A 3 5.94 12.11 30.55
CA SER A 3 5.29 11.16 29.63
C SER A 3 5.61 11.58 28.20
N ASN A 4 6.82 11.23 27.73
CA ASN A 4 7.28 11.54 26.40
C ASN A 4 6.36 10.87 25.39
N ASN A 5 5.65 11.71 24.65
CA ASN A 5 4.94 11.37 23.42
C ASN A 5 5.77 10.37 22.61
N ILE A 6 5.40 9.09 22.67
CA ILE A 6 5.85 8.13 21.68
C ILE A 6 5.23 8.63 20.38
N LYS A 7 6.01 9.36 19.59
CA LYS A 7 5.68 9.66 18.19
C LYS A 7 5.37 8.29 17.58
N ILE A 8 4.10 8.05 17.27
CA ILE A 8 3.70 6.81 16.61
C ILE A 8 4.45 6.84 15.28
N ASN A 9 5.45 5.97 15.12
CA ASN A 9 6.29 5.93 13.93
C ASN A 9 5.52 5.24 12.80
N SER A 10 4.46 5.89 12.33
CA SER A 10 3.57 5.38 11.28
C SER A 10 2.83 6.52 10.61
N PHE A 11 2.60 6.40 9.31
CA PHE A 11 1.63 7.25 8.61
C PHE A 11 0.20 7.02 9.14
N ASN A 12 -0.67 8.00 8.94
CA ASN A 12 -2.07 7.98 9.38
C ASN A 12 -3.01 8.13 8.18
N CYS A 13 -4.02 7.25 8.07
CA CYS A 13 -5.02 7.31 7.00
C CYS A 13 -5.87 8.58 7.03
N LYS A 14 -5.92 9.32 8.14
CA LYS A 14 -6.59 10.63 8.19
C LYS A 14 -5.89 11.69 7.32
N ASP A 15 -4.60 11.51 7.06
CA ASP A 15 -3.79 12.40 6.25
C ASP A 15 -3.72 11.94 4.78
N LEU A 16 -4.58 10.98 4.39
CA LEU A 16 -4.60 10.41 3.05
C LEU A 16 -4.92 11.47 2.01
N ILE A 17 -4.01 11.59 1.04
CA ILE A 17 -4.19 12.43 -0.15
C ILE A 17 -4.69 11.53 -1.28
N ILE A 18 -5.77 11.94 -1.94
CA ILE A 18 -6.32 11.21 -3.10
C ILE A 18 -6.18 12.10 -4.33
N ILE A 19 -5.45 11.61 -5.33
CA ILE A 19 -5.34 12.20 -6.66
C ILE A 19 -6.03 11.25 -7.63
N ASN A 20 -7.18 11.68 -8.16
CA ASN A 20 -7.96 10.88 -9.08
C ASN A 20 -7.36 10.92 -10.50
N CYS A 21 -7.53 9.83 -11.24
CA CYS A 21 -7.20 9.83 -12.67
C CYS A 21 -8.23 10.69 -13.39
N LEU A 22 -7.79 11.40 -14.42
CA LEU A 22 -8.72 12.08 -15.32
C LEU A 22 -9.50 11.04 -16.16
N PRO A 23 -10.70 11.37 -16.66
CA PRO A 23 -11.50 10.40 -17.42
C PRO A 23 -10.80 9.82 -18.64
N ASN A 24 -9.91 10.58 -19.28
CA ASN A 24 -9.11 10.15 -20.43
C ASN A 24 -7.88 9.31 -20.05
N GLU A 25 -7.54 9.21 -18.77
CA GLU A 25 -6.43 8.41 -18.23
C GLU A 25 -6.91 7.05 -17.67
N MET A 26 -8.22 6.90 -17.44
CA MET A 26 -8.80 5.65 -16.97
C MET A 26 -8.71 4.56 -18.04
N LYS A 27 -8.27 3.37 -17.64
CA LYS A 27 -8.14 2.22 -18.52
C LYS A 27 -9.50 1.57 -18.74
N SER A 28 -9.72 1.08 -19.96
CA SER A 28 -10.86 0.21 -20.24
C SER A 28 -10.76 -1.05 -19.38
N LYS A 29 -11.86 -1.38 -18.68
CA LYS A 29 -11.93 -2.62 -17.90
C LYS A 29 -11.90 -3.83 -18.84
N PRO A 30 -11.32 -4.96 -18.44
CA PRO A 30 -11.37 -6.18 -19.25
C PRO A 30 -12.81 -6.59 -19.54
N ASN A 31 -13.13 -6.81 -20.82
CA ASN A 31 -14.48 -7.20 -21.26
C ASN A 31 -14.82 -8.65 -20.88
N ASP A 32 -13.81 -9.51 -20.73
CA ASP A 32 -13.95 -10.93 -20.42
C ASP A 32 -13.03 -11.31 -19.26
N ILE A 33 -13.63 -11.42 -18.07
CA ILE A 33 -12.92 -11.72 -16.82
C ILE A 33 -12.29 -13.12 -16.85
N SER A 34 -12.86 -14.07 -17.62
CA SER A 34 -12.34 -15.44 -17.69
C SER A 34 -10.96 -15.53 -18.35
N LYS A 35 -10.59 -14.52 -19.14
CA LYS A 35 -9.30 -14.43 -19.85
C LYS A 35 -8.25 -13.61 -19.09
N VAL A 36 -8.62 -13.02 -17.95
CA VAL A 36 -7.68 -12.24 -17.14
C VAL A 36 -6.69 -13.19 -16.47
N LYS A 37 -5.41 -13.05 -16.82
CA LYS A 37 -4.32 -13.79 -16.18
C LYS A 37 -3.80 -13.04 -14.96
N PHE A 38 -3.23 -13.79 -14.03
CA PHE A 38 -2.68 -13.24 -12.79
C PHE A 38 -1.53 -12.27 -13.08
N GLY A 39 -1.63 -11.04 -12.55
CA GLY A 39 -0.56 -10.04 -12.61
C GLY A 39 -0.38 -9.31 -13.93
N GLU A 40 -1.29 -9.47 -14.90
CA GLU A 40 -1.18 -8.77 -16.20
C GLU A 40 -1.94 -7.44 -16.26
N TYR A 41 -3.07 -7.34 -15.54
CA TYR A 41 -3.92 -6.15 -15.53
C TYR A 41 -3.84 -5.45 -14.17
N PHE A 42 -3.59 -4.15 -14.20
CA PHE A 42 -3.49 -3.28 -13.02
C PHE A 42 -4.58 -2.20 -13.06
N SER A 43 -5.10 -1.82 -11.90
CA SER A 43 -6.08 -0.74 -11.76
C SER A 43 -5.54 0.63 -12.19
N ASP A 44 -6.42 1.62 -12.20
CA ASP A 44 -6.08 3.00 -12.55
C ASP A 44 -5.19 3.67 -11.49
N HIS A 45 -5.33 3.27 -10.21
CA HIS A 45 -4.62 3.85 -9.08
C HIS A 45 -3.68 2.87 -8.37
N MET A 46 -2.70 3.43 -7.67
CA MET A 46 -1.83 2.77 -6.71
C MET A 46 -1.77 3.55 -5.38
N ALA A 47 -1.34 2.88 -4.31
CA ALA A 47 -1.10 3.50 -3.02
C ALA A 47 0.40 3.66 -2.77
N GLU A 48 0.80 4.83 -2.28
CA GLU A 48 2.21 5.16 -2.01
C GLU A 48 2.35 5.92 -0.70
N VAL A 49 3.47 5.71 -0.01
CA VAL A 49 3.87 6.54 1.13
C VAL A 49 5.39 6.54 1.25
N ASP A 50 5.95 7.74 1.29
CA ASP A 50 7.40 7.94 1.37
C ASP A 50 7.88 7.82 2.82
N TRP A 51 9.13 7.42 3.01
CA TRP A 51 9.80 7.43 4.32
C TRP A 51 11.22 7.96 4.19
N THR A 52 11.64 8.80 5.13
CA THR A 52 13.04 9.24 5.28
C THR A 52 13.49 9.07 6.73
N GLU A 53 14.81 8.96 6.94
CA GLU A 53 15.36 8.89 8.29
C GLU A 53 15.13 10.19 9.09
N SER A 54 15.17 11.34 8.41
CA SER A 54 14.96 12.66 9.02
C SER A 54 13.51 12.91 9.43
N ASP A 55 12.55 12.55 8.58
CA ASP A 55 11.15 12.97 8.73
C ASP A 55 10.22 11.83 9.13
N GLY A 56 10.69 10.59 9.02
CA GLY A 56 9.88 9.39 9.20
C GLY A 56 8.92 9.18 8.04
N TRP A 57 7.73 8.63 8.34
CA TRP A 57 6.70 8.39 7.35
C TRP A 57 6.03 9.70 6.90
N GLY A 58 5.92 9.88 5.59
CA GLY A 58 5.15 10.94 4.97
C GLY A 58 3.64 10.69 4.99
N LYS A 59 2.90 11.57 4.29
CA LYS A 59 1.46 11.41 4.10
C LYS A 59 1.18 10.29 3.10
N PRO A 60 0.25 9.35 3.40
CA PRO A 60 -0.12 8.32 2.44
C PRO A 60 -0.89 8.94 1.28
N LYS A 61 -0.73 8.35 0.09
CA LYS A 61 -1.34 8.84 -1.14
C LYS A 61 -2.01 7.70 -1.90
N ILE A 62 -3.17 7.95 -2.50
CA ILE A 62 -3.73 7.14 -3.58
C ILE A 62 -3.65 8.01 -4.84
N ILE A 63 -2.91 7.55 -5.84
CA ILE A 63 -2.56 8.34 -7.03
C ILE A 63 -2.67 7.48 -8.30
N PRO A 64 -2.71 8.07 -9.51
CA PRO A 64 -2.67 7.31 -10.75
C PRO A 64 -1.46 6.37 -10.79
N LEU A 65 -1.66 5.15 -11.27
CA LEU A 65 -0.57 4.17 -11.44
C LEU A 65 0.51 4.76 -12.37
N HIS A 66 1.74 4.80 -11.89
CA HIS A 66 2.89 5.24 -12.69
C HIS A 66 4.11 4.35 -12.45
N ASN A 67 5.14 4.54 -13.28
CA ASN A 67 6.42 3.89 -13.08
C ASN A 67 7.14 4.52 -11.88
N LEU A 68 7.78 3.70 -11.05
CA LEU A 68 8.60 4.19 -9.96
C LEU A 68 9.87 4.86 -10.52
N ASN A 69 10.13 6.10 -10.11
CA ASN A 69 11.37 6.81 -10.45
C ASN A 69 12.37 6.65 -9.30
N LEU A 70 13.28 5.67 -9.44
CA LEU A 70 14.24 5.30 -8.40
C LEU A 70 15.67 5.56 -8.87
N HIS A 71 16.51 6.04 -7.96
CA HIS A 71 17.94 6.17 -8.24
C HIS A 71 18.54 4.79 -8.57
N PRO A 72 19.43 4.63 -9.56
CA PRO A 72 19.99 3.32 -9.92
C PRO A 72 20.74 2.61 -8.78
N ALA A 73 21.31 3.38 -7.85
CA ALA A 73 21.95 2.87 -6.64
C ALA A 73 20.98 2.56 -5.47
N SER A 74 19.65 2.62 -5.70
CA SER A 74 18.67 2.30 -4.66
C SER A 74 18.86 0.85 -4.20
N LYS A 75 19.00 0.66 -2.89
CA LYS A 75 19.40 -0.63 -2.31
C LYS A 75 18.50 -1.81 -2.72
N VAL A 76 17.22 -1.55 -3.01
CA VAL A 76 16.26 -2.53 -3.56
C VAL A 76 16.84 -3.32 -4.73
N PHE A 77 17.60 -2.67 -5.63
CA PHE A 77 18.19 -3.31 -6.82
C PHE A 77 19.49 -4.07 -6.55
N HIS A 78 20.16 -3.82 -5.42
CA HIS A 78 21.52 -4.33 -5.17
C HIS A 78 21.56 -5.40 -4.08
N PHE A 79 20.71 -5.26 -3.06
CA PHE A 79 20.78 -6.08 -1.85
C PHE A 79 19.42 -6.66 -1.44
N ALA A 80 18.40 -6.51 -2.29
CA ALA A 80 17.02 -6.95 -2.05
C ALA A 80 16.43 -6.62 -0.65
N PRO A 81 16.60 -5.39 -0.09
CA PRO A 81 15.82 -4.94 1.07
C PRO A 81 14.38 -4.64 0.66
N GLU A 82 13.63 -5.69 0.35
CA GLU A 82 12.25 -5.63 -0.12
C GLU A 82 11.41 -6.74 0.48
N ILE A 83 10.13 -6.46 0.65
CA ILE A 83 9.12 -7.41 1.09
C ILE A 83 7.82 -7.10 0.33
N PHE A 84 6.98 -8.11 0.15
CA PHE A 84 5.66 -7.93 -0.45
C PHE A 84 4.59 -8.71 0.31
N GLU A 85 3.33 -8.38 0.04
CA GLU A 85 2.17 -9.09 0.57
C GLU A 85 1.20 -9.49 -0.55
N GLY A 86 0.43 -10.54 -0.29
CA GLY A 86 -0.57 -11.06 -1.22
C GLY A 86 -1.90 -11.25 -0.52
N MET A 87 -2.90 -10.43 -0.88
CA MET A 87 -4.27 -10.55 -0.40
C MET A 87 -5.25 -10.25 -1.52
N LYS A 88 -6.53 -10.61 -1.31
CA LYS A 88 -7.59 -10.46 -2.31
C LYS A 88 -8.79 -9.71 -1.73
N ALA A 89 -9.43 -8.93 -2.60
CA ALA A 89 -10.74 -8.36 -2.37
C ALA A 89 -11.76 -9.14 -3.21
N PHE A 90 -12.90 -9.49 -2.61
CA PHE A 90 -13.95 -10.26 -3.25
C PHE A 90 -15.25 -9.47 -3.24
N LYS A 91 -15.91 -9.36 -4.39
CA LYS A 91 -17.26 -8.79 -4.48
C LYS A 91 -18.27 -9.91 -4.22
N GLY A 92 -19.06 -9.77 -3.16
CA GLY A 92 -20.15 -10.70 -2.85
C GLY A 92 -21.33 -10.53 -3.80
N GLU A 93 -22.24 -11.51 -3.81
CA GLU A 93 -23.50 -11.44 -4.58
C GLU A 93 -24.37 -10.26 -4.14
N ASP A 94 -24.25 -9.84 -2.89
CA ASP A 94 -24.87 -8.65 -2.31
C ASP A 94 -24.23 -7.32 -2.78
N GLY A 95 -23.25 -7.38 -3.67
CA GLY A 95 -22.58 -6.21 -4.25
C GLY A 95 -21.47 -5.62 -3.38
N PHE A 96 -21.31 -6.07 -2.13
CA PHE A 96 -20.30 -5.55 -1.21
C PHE A 96 -18.93 -6.18 -1.45
N VAL A 97 -17.88 -5.36 -1.38
CA VAL A 97 -16.48 -5.81 -1.48
C VAL A 97 -15.95 -6.13 -0.08
N ARG A 98 -15.30 -7.30 0.07
CA ARG A 98 -14.76 -7.79 1.35
C ARG A 98 -13.30 -8.21 1.22
N LEU A 99 -12.56 -8.03 2.30
CA LEU A 99 -11.20 -8.56 2.46
C LEU A 99 -11.25 -9.77 3.39
N PHE A 100 -10.45 -10.79 3.09
CA PHE A 100 -10.31 -11.95 3.97
C PHE A 100 -9.12 -11.77 4.91
N ARG A 101 -9.41 -11.56 6.20
CA ARG A 101 -8.43 -11.47 7.29
C ARG A 101 -7.25 -10.51 6.98
N PRO A 102 -7.50 -9.27 6.54
CA PRO A 102 -6.43 -8.32 6.17
C PRO A 102 -5.43 -8.09 7.31
N GLU A 103 -5.88 -8.17 8.56
CA GLU A 103 -5.04 -8.02 9.75
C GLU A 103 -3.90 -9.06 9.84
N LYS A 104 -4.09 -10.27 9.29
CA LYS A 104 -3.05 -11.30 9.26
C LYS A 104 -1.95 -10.99 8.25
N ASN A 105 -2.32 -10.44 7.09
CA ASN A 105 -1.35 -10.00 6.08
C ASN A 105 -0.56 -8.79 6.59
N ILE A 106 -1.23 -7.82 7.21
CA ILE A 106 -0.58 -6.66 7.83
C ILE A 106 0.41 -7.10 8.91
N ALA A 107 0.01 -8.02 9.80
CA ALA A 107 0.90 -8.54 10.84
C ALA A 107 2.11 -9.30 10.26
N ARG A 108 1.95 -9.99 9.13
CA ARG A 108 3.07 -10.66 8.43
C ARG A 108 3.99 -9.64 7.76
N MET A 109 3.46 -8.64 7.07
CA MET A 109 4.25 -7.54 6.50
C MET A 109 5.07 -6.82 7.56
N ARG A 110 4.49 -6.53 8.73
CA ARG A 110 5.20 -5.87 9.83
C ARG A 110 6.40 -6.69 10.30
N ARG A 111 6.22 -8.00 10.52
CA ARG A 111 7.31 -8.90 10.89
C ARG A 111 8.38 -9.00 9.79
N GLY A 112 7.95 -8.98 8.53
CA GLY A 112 8.84 -8.91 7.37
C GLY A 112 9.69 -7.64 7.37
N ALA A 113 9.07 -6.48 7.63
CA ALA A 113 9.75 -5.19 7.70
C ALA A 113 10.78 -5.16 8.83
N GLU A 114 10.39 -5.61 10.03
CA GLU A 114 11.30 -5.78 11.18
C GLU A 114 12.51 -6.67 10.81
N ARG A 115 12.26 -7.81 10.14
CA ARG A 115 13.32 -8.75 9.74
C ARG A 115 14.24 -8.20 8.64
N ALA A 116 13.68 -7.43 7.71
CA ALA A 116 14.41 -6.81 6.61
C ALA A 116 15.08 -5.48 7.00
N SER A 117 14.97 -5.06 8.28
CA SER A 117 15.43 -3.75 8.76
C SER A 117 14.82 -2.57 7.99
N LEU A 118 13.58 -2.73 7.51
CA LEU A 118 12.78 -1.67 6.90
C LEU A 118 12.00 -0.91 7.98
N PRO A 119 11.61 0.36 7.71
CA PRO A 119 10.75 1.12 8.61
C PRO A 119 9.45 0.37 8.92
N VAL A 120 9.13 0.27 10.20
CA VAL A 120 7.89 -0.37 10.67
C VAL A 120 6.76 0.65 10.63
N TYR A 121 5.54 0.19 10.32
CA TYR A 121 4.33 0.98 10.41
C TYR A 121 3.24 0.23 11.19
N TYR A 122 2.25 0.96 11.69
CA TYR A 122 1.15 0.42 12.48
C TYR A 122 -0.17 0.78 11.83
N PHE A 123 -0.78 -0.18 11.16
CA PHE A 123 -2.11 0.00 10.60
C PHE A 123 -3.16 -0.19 11.69
N LYS A 124 -3.75 0.91 12.15
CA LYS A 124 -5.03 0.83 12.86
C LYS A 124 -6.10 0.68 11.79
N LEU A 125 -6.58 -0.56 11.59
CA LEU A 125 -7.77 -0.80 10.77
C LEU A 125 -8.84 0.18 11.26
N LEU A 126 -9.16 1.16 10.41
CA LEU A 126 -10.44 1.84 10.51
C LEU A 126 -11.46 0.71 10.48
N LYS A 127 -12.18 0.51 11.58
CA LYS A 127 -13.40 -0.32 11.58
C LYS A 127 -14.39 0.39 10.66
N PHE A 128 -14.26 0.16 9.37
CA PHE A 128 -15.27 0.49 8.36
C PHE A 128 -15.71 -0.81 7.74
N PHE A 129 -16.60 -1.48 8.46
CA PHE A 129 -17.66 -2.36 7.97
C PHE A 129 -18.86 -2.13 8.87
#